data_AF-A0A916B1V7-F1
#
_entry.id   AF-A0A916B1V7-F1
#
_cell.length_a   1.000
_cell.length_b   1.000
_cell.length_c   1.000
_cell.angle_alpha   90.00
_cell.angle_beta   90.00
_cell.angle_gamma   90.00
#
_symmetry.space_group_name_H-M   'P 1'
#
loop_
_entity.id
_entity.type
_entity.pdbx_description
1 polymer ?
#
loop_
_entity_poly.entity_id
_entity_poly.type
_entity_poly.pdbx_seq_one_letter_code
_entity_poly.pdbx_strand_id
1 'polypeptide(L)'
;MVAIIIGLLGVCAGFFTVHSVAVGLLNRKLAGGHGKANALYSLLYYAGGWIGITGAGFAFQIAGWGGVIAFVLCFLVVPLYTGYVEKKSD
;
A
#
# COMPACT_ATOMS: atom_id res chain seq x y z
N MET A 1 13.84 -18.91 9.45
CA MET A 1 13.96 -17.54 10.02
C MET A 1 14.38 -16.48 9.02
N VAL A 2 15.50 -16.65 8.29
CA VAL A 2 16.05 -15.58 7.41
C VAL A 2 15.05 -15.05 6.38
N ALA A 3 14.28 -15.93 5.73
CA ALA A 3 13.25 -15.54 4.77
C ALA A 3 12.15 -14.64 5.37
N ILE A 4 11.78 -14.87 6.64
CA ILE A 4 10.78 -14.06 7.35
C ILE A 4 11.35 -12.66 7.63
N ILE A 5 12.62 -12.59 8.05
CA ILE A 5 13.29 -11.31 8.34
C ILE A 5 13.41 -10.48 7.06
N ILE A 6 13.88 -11.08 5.96
CA ILE A 6 13.98 -10.40 4.66
C ILE A 6 12.60 -9.96 4.18
N GLY A 7 11.58 -10.82 4.32
CA GLY A 7 10.20 -10.49 3.98
C GLY A 7 9.67 -9.30 4.78
N LEU A 8 9.88 -9.28 6.11
CA LEU A 8 9.45 -8.19 6.97
C LEU A 8 10.17 -6.87 6.63
N LEU A 9 11.49 -6.93 6.43
CA LEU A 9 12.29 -5.77 6.01
C LEU A 9 11.81 -5.23 4.66
N GLY A 10 11.55 -6.10 3.69
CA GLY A 10 11.04 -5.73 2.37
C GLY A 10 9.65 -5.09 2.45
N VAL A 11 8.73 -5.67 3.23
CA VAL A 11 7.39 -5.12 3.44
C VAL A 11 7.46 -3.77 4.13
N CYS A 12 8.26 -3.63 5.19
CA CYS A 12 8.44 -2.35 5.89
C CYS A 12 9.05 -1.30 4.97
N ALA A 13 10.15 -1.61 4.28
CA ALA A 13 10.79 -0.68 3.37
C ALA A 13 9.83 -0.23 2.26
N GLY A 14 9.18 -1.18 1.58
CA GLY A 14 8.23 -0.87 0.51
C GLY A 14 7.06 -0.02 1.00
N PHE A 15 6.49 -0.36 2.15
CA PHE A 15 5.40 0.39 2.76
C PHE A 15 5.80 1.86 3.05
N PHE A 16 6.94 2.09 3.71
CA PHE A 16 7.42 3.45 4.01
C PHE A 16 7.78 4.22 2.75
N THR A 17 8.36 3.58 1.74
CA THR A 17 8.67 4.22 0.45
C THR A 17 7.39 4.66 -0.26
N VAL A 18 6.39 3.78 -0.41
CA VAL A 18 5.12 4.14 -1.04
C VAL A 18 4.43 5.27 -0.28
N HIS A 19 4.39 5.21 1.05
CA HIS A 19 3.78 6.24 1.89
C HIS A 19 4.45 7.61 1.72
N SER A 20 5.79 7.66 1.79
CA SER A 20 6.56 8.91 1.65
C SER A 20 6.46 9.50 0.25
N VAL A 21 6.50 8.67 -0.80
CA VAL A 21 6.34 9.11 -2.19
C VAL A 21 4.92 9.63 -2.44
N ALA A 22 3.88 8.94 -1.95
CA ALA A 22 2.49 9.36 -2.14
C ALA A 22 2.20 10.72 -1.49
N VAL A 23 2.63 10.91 -0.24
CA VAL A 23 2.47 12.20 0.47
C VAL A 23 3.33 13.29 -0.18
N GLY A 24 4.55 12.96 -0.62
CA GLY A 24 5.45 13.88 -1.30
C GLY A 24 4.88 14.38 -2.64
N LEU A 25 4.36 13.47 -3.47
CA LEU A 25 3.73 13.81 -4.76
C LEU A 25 2.44 14.61 -4.55
N LEU A 26 1.62 14.25 -3.56
CA LEU A 26 0.40 14.98 -3.22
C LEU A 26 0.73 16.43 -2.82
N ASN A 27 1.69 16.63 -1.92
CA ASN A 27 2.13 17.96 -1.52
C ASN A 27 2.80 18.74 -2.65
N ARG A 28 3.45 18.08 -3.61
CA ARG A 28 4.07 18.74 -4.77
C ARG A 28 3.05 19.16 -5.85
N LYS A 29 1.97 18.41 -6.03
CA LYS A 29 0.90 18.72 -7.01
C LYS A 29 -0.10 19.76 -6.53
N LEU A 30 -0.20 20.00 -5.22
CA LEU A 30 -1.14 20.96 -4.65
C LEU A 30 -0.48 22.34 -4.48
N ALA A 31 -1.01 23.34 -5.18
CA ALA A 31 -0.60 24.75 -5.03
C ALA A 31 -1.22 25.42 -3.78
N GLY A 32 -2.14 24.75 -3.08
CA GLY A 32 -2.79 25.22 -1.85
C GLY A 32 -3.75 24.18 -1.26
N GLY A 33 -4.14 24.32 0.01
CA GLY A 33 -5.12 23.43 0.66
C GLY A 33 -4.56 22.09 1.17
N HIS A 34 -3.27 22.02 1.48
CA HIS A 34 -2.56 20.82 1.97
C HIS A 34 -3.28 20.09 3.11
N GLY A 35 -3.92 20.82 4.03
CA GLY A 35 -4.66 20.22 5.14
C GLY A 35 -5.81 19.31 4.70
N LYS A 36 -6.61 19.71 3.71
CA LYS A 36 -7.75 18.90 3.22
C LYS A 36 -7.28 17.69 2.42
N ALA A 37 -6.24 17.85 1.62
CA ALA A 37 -5.68 16.76 0.85
C ALA A 37 -4.98 15.72 1.72
N ASN A 38 -4.21 16.15 2.72
CA ASN A 38 -3.55 15.23 3.65
C ASN A 38 -4.57 14.49 4.53
N ALA A 39 -5.67 15.16 4.90
CA ALA A 39 -6.78 14.52 5.60
C ALA A 39 -7.46 13.44 4.73
N LEU A 40 -7.74 13.73 3.45
CA LEU A 40 -8.31 12.76 2.52
C LEU A 40 -7.37 11.57 2.29
N TYR A 41 -6.06 11.83 2.17
CA TYR A 41 -5.04 10.79 2.10
C TYR A 41 -5.07 9.89 3.34
N SER A 42 -5.08 10.48 4.53
CA SER A 42 -5.14 9.73 5.79
C SER A 42 -6.42 8.90 5.89
N LEU A 43 -7.56 9.45 5.45
CA LEU A 43 -8.84 8.75 5.44
C LEU A 43 -8.80 7.52 4.51
N LEU A 44 -8.29 7.67 3.29
CA LEU A 44 -8.11 6.56 2.36
C LEU A 44 -7.08 5.55 2.85
N TYR A 45 -6.00 6.01 3.48
CA TYR A 45 -4.95 5.17 4.05
C TYR A 45 -5.50 4.25 5.15
N TYR A 46 -6.26 4.80 6.11
CA TYR A 46 -6.86 4.02 7.18
C TYR A 46 -8.04 3.17 6.70
N ALA A 47 -8.87 3.67 5.78
CA ALA A 47 -9.95 2.87 5.19
C ALA A 47 -9.41 1.68 4.40
N GLY A 48 -8.37 1.88 3.59
CA GLY A 48 -7.68 0.83 2.87
C GLY A 48 -7.01 -0.18 3.80
N GLY A 49 -6.36 0.30 4.88
CA GLY A 49 -5.80 -0.57 5.92
C GLY A 49 -6.86 -1.44 6.59
N TRP A 50 -8.02 -0.87 6.92
CA TRP A 50 -9.13 -1.63 7.50
C TRP A 50 -9.68 -2.69 6.55
N ILE A 51 -9.92 -2.33 5.28
CA ILE A 51 -10.39 -3.27 4.25
C ILE A 51 -9.36 -4.38 4.02
N GLY A 52 -8.08 -4.02 3.95
CA GLY A 52 -6.98 -4.96 3.74
C GLY A 52 -6.83 -5.96 4.89
N ILE A 53 -6.84 -5.51 6.15
CA ILE A 53 -6.74 -6.37 7.32
C ILE A 53 -7.98 -7.27 7.45
N THR A 54 -9.18 -6.71 7.25
CA THR A 54 -10.44 -7.48 7.33
C THR A 54 -10.50 -8.52 6.22
N GLY A 55 -10.18 -8.15 4.99
CA GLY A 55 -10.13 -9.05 3.83
C GLY A 55 -9.07 -10.14 3.98
N ALA A 56 -7.88 -9.81 4.49
CA ALA A 56 -6.85 -10.80 4.81
C ALA A 56 -7.31 -11.76 5.92
N GLY A 57 -8.07 -11.27 6.91
CA GLY A 57 -8.69 -12.11 7.94
C GLY A 57 -9.68 -13.12 7.36
N PHE A 58 -10.55 -12.69 6.44
CA PHE A 58 -11.45 -13.60 5.72
C PHE A 58 -10.67 -14.59 4.84
N ALA A 59 -9.64 -14.13 4.12
CA ALA A 59 -8.79 -14.99 3.30
C ALA A 59 -8.08 -16.06 4.13
N PHE A 60 -7.66 -15.72 5.35
CA PHE A 60 -7.07 -16.65 6.30
C PHE A 60 -8.07 -17.71 6.79
N GLN A 61 -9.32 -17.31 7.08
CA GLN A 61 -10.36 -18.25 7.49
C GLN A 61 -10.71 -19.26 6.38
N ILE A 62 -10.68 -18.84 5.11
CA ILE A 62 -11.08 -19.69 3.98
C ILE A 62 -9.95 -20.61 3.51
N ALA A 63 -8.72 -20.10 3.41
CA ALA A 63 -7.61 -20.81 2.76
C ALA A 63 -6.29 -20.76 3.56
N GLY A 64 -6.34 -20.38 4.85
CA GLY A 64 -5.19 -20.28 5.73
C GLY A 64 -4.14 -19.29 5.20
N TRP A 65 -2.87 -19.58 5.46
CA TRP A 65 -1.75 -18.73 5.03
C TRP A 65 -1.64 -18.57 3.51
N GLY A 66 -2.04 -19.58 2.73
CA GLY A 66 -2.04 -19.51 1.26
C GLY A 66 -2.99 -18.44 0.73
N GLY A 67 -4.19 -18.33 1.31
CA GLY A 67 -5.17 -17.30 0.97
C GLY A 67 -4.66 -15.88 1.26
N VAL A 68 -3.99 -15.69 2.40
CA VAL A 68 -3.39 -14.40 2.77
C VAL A 68 -2.30 -13.99 1.79
N ILE A 69 -1.42 -14.92 1.40
CA ILE A 69 -0.34 -14.63 0.44
C ILE A 69 -0.93 -14.24 -0.92
N ALA A 70 -1.91 -15.00 -1.42
CA ALA A 70 -2.57 -14.68 -2.69
C ALA A 70 -3.29 -13.32 -2.66
N PHE A 71 -3.97 -13.02 -1.55
CA PHE A 71 -4.63 -11.73 -1.34
C PHE A 71 -3.64 -10.57 -1.36
N VAL A 72 -2.53 -10.68 -0.63
CA VAL A 72 -1.48 -9.66 -0.60
C VAL A 72 -0.83 -9.50 -1.98
N LEU A 73 -0.54 -10.59 -2.69
CA LEU A 73 0.01 -10.54 -4.05
C LEU A 73 -0.92 -9.81 -5.02
N CYS A 74 -2.23 -10.04 -4.92
CA CYS A 74 -3.22 -9.37 -5.75
C CYS A 74 -3.25 -7.85 -5.47
N PHE A 75 -3.15 -7.47 -4.19
CA PHE A 75 -3.05 -6.05 -3.81
C PHE A 75 -1.75 -5.39 -4.25
N LEU A 76 -0.67 -6.16 -4.38
CA LEU A 76 0.65 -5.69 -4.84
C LEU A 76 0.64 -5.28 -6.33
N VAL A 77 -0.35 -5.73 -7.11
CA VAL A 77 -0.55 -5.31 -8.51
C VAL A 77 -0.87 -3.82 -8.59
N VAL A 78 -1.58 -3.26 -7.62
CA VAL A 78 -1.97 -1.84 -7.60
C VAL A 78 -0.75 -0.90 -7.57
N PRO A 79 0.18 -1.00 -6.61
CA PRO A 79 1.38 -0.15 -6.61
C PRO A 79 2.31 -0.44 -7.79
N LEU A 80 2.39 -1.68 -8.26
CA LEU A 80 3.17 -2.02 -9.46
C LEU A 80 2.60 -1.36 -10.72
N TYR A 81 1.28 -1.38 -10.88
CA TYR A 81 0.59 -0.73 -11.99
C TYR A 81 0.80 0.79 -11.94
N THR A 82 0.63 1.41 -10.77
CA THR A 82 0.87 2.86 -10.63
C THR A 82 2.32 3.23 -10.93
N GLY A 83 3.29 2.43 -10.46
CA GLY A 83 4.71 2.66 -10.79
C GLY A 83 5.01 2.48 -12.28
N TYR A 84 4.36 1.51 -12.94
CA TYR A 84 4.49 1.30 -14.38
C TYR A 84 3.89 2.44 -15.20
N VAL A 85 2.73 2.97 -14.78
CA VAL A 85 2.07 4.12 -15.41
C VAL A 85 2.90 5.38 -15.26
N GLU A 86 3.46 5.64 -14.07
CA GLU A 86 4.32 6.79 -13.83
C GLU A 86 5.60 6.73 -14.68
N LYS A 87 6.25 5.56 -14.78
CA LYS A 87 7.43 5.35 -15.64
C LYS A 87 7.15 5.56 -17.12
N LYS A 88 5.91 5.34 -17.57
CA LYS A 88 5.51 5.52 -18.98
C LYS A 88 5.16 6.98 -19.31
N SER A 89 5.03 7.84 -18.29
CA SER A 89 4.68 9.25 -18.45
C SER A 89 5.90 10.18 -18.41
N ASP A 90 7.10 9.65 -18.16
CA ASP A 90 8.42 10.24 -18.45
C ASP A 90 8.96 9.70 -19.79
#